data_AF-A0A645E7Z5-F1
#
_entry.id   AF-A0A645E7Z5-F1
#
_cell.length_a   1.000
_cell.length_b   1.000
_cell.length_c   1.000
_cell.angle_alpha   90.00
_cell.angle_beta   90.00
_cell.angle_gamma   90.00
#
_symmetry.space_group_name_H-M   'P 1'
#
loop_
_entity.id
_entity.type
_entity.pdbx_description
1 polymer ?
#
loop_
_entity_poly.entity_id
_entity_poly.type
_entity_poly.pdbx_seq_one_letter_code
_entity_poly.pdbx_strand_id
1 'polypeptide(L)'
;MVQKNPIDYLYGYKQAVGYVIKNQNRFNRIYITDYYQQPYIYYLFYSQYPPQKYQQQAKLEDASLDTGKVKIIDNIQFETAQFNFIKDHKGTLGIFSQEEIYRQGIDQKPEFSQFIRLSPIGNISTFYAYENP
;
A
#
# COMPACT_ATOMS: atom_id res chain seq x y z
N MET A 1 -20.31 14.15 -8.71
CA MET A 1 -18.84 14.25 -8.56
C MET A 1 -18.21 13.55 -9.75
N VAL A 2 -17.37 14.26 -10.52
CA VAL A 2 -16.65 13.67 -11.65
C VAL A 2 -15.61 12.71 -11.08
N GLN A 3 -15.67 11.42 -11.47
CA GLN A 3 -14.64 10.44 -11.13
C GLN A 3 -13.37 10.84 -11.86
N LYS A 4 -12.37 11.30 -11.11
CA LYS A 4 -11.11 11.80 -11.62
C LYS A 4 -10.00 10.81 -11.28
N ASN A 5 -8.97 10.76 -12.11
CA ASN A 5 -7.87 9.78 -12.07
C ASN A 5 -7.27 9.67 -10.65
N PRO A 6 -7.04 8.45 -10.12
CA PRO A 6 -6.47 8.24 -8.78
C PRO A 6 -5.15 8.98 -8.56
N ILE A 7 -4.32 9.13 -9.60
CA ILE A 7 -3.06 9.86 -9.55
C ILE A 7 -3.28 11.34 -9.21
N ASP A 8 -4.34 11.95 -9.73
CA ASP A 8 -4.60 13.39 -9.59
C ASP A 8 -5.11 13.77 -8.19
N TYR A 9 -5.74 12.83 -7.49
CA TYR A 9 -6.43 13.08 -6.21
C TYR A 9 -5.95 12.20 -5.06
N LEU A 10 -5.05 11.25 -5.33
CA LEU A 10 -4.49 10.31 -4.36
C LEU A 10 -5.60 9.58 -3.58
N TYR A 11 -6.70 9.33 -4.29
CA TYR A 11 -7.88 8.70 -3.74
C TYR A 11 -7.61 7.24 -3.39
N GLY A 12 -8.10 6.80 -2.24
CA GLY A 12 -8.01 5.42 -1.80
C GLY A 12 -6.98 5.17 -0.70
N TYR A 13 -6.02 6.08 -0.47
CA TYR A 13 -5.03 5.91 0.59
C TYR A 13 -5.67 5.79 1.97
N LYS A 14 -6.75 6.54 2.25
CA LYS A 14 -7.50 6.42 3.50
C LYS A 14 -8.04 5.01 3.71
N GLN A 15 -8.60 4.41 2.67
CA GLN A 15 -9.17 3.07 2.71
C GLN A 15 -8.07 2.02 2.82
N ALA A 16 -7.02 2.13 2.00
CA ALA A 16 -5.88 1.23 2.00
C ALA A 16 -5.16 1.21 3.36
N VAL A 17 -4.81 2.38 3.90
CA VAL A 17 -4.19 2.50 5.23
C VAL A 17 -5.15 2.06 6.31
N GLY A 18 -6.43 2.42 6.23
CA GLY A 18 -7.44 1.96 7.18
C GLY A 18 -7.60 0.43 7.21
N TYR A 19 -7.42 -0.23 6.07
CA TYR A 19 -7.39 -1.69 5.97
C TYR A 19 -6.15 -2.27 6.65
N VAL A 20 -4.97 -1.69 6.38
CA VAL A 20 -3.71 -2.11 7.01
C VAL A 20 -3.79 -1.97 8.53
N ILE A 21 -4.21 -0.81 9.06
CA ILE A 21 -4.31 -0.56 10.51
C ILE A 21 -5.16 -1.63 11.21
N LYS A 22 -6.27 -2.04 10.60
CA LYS A 22 -7.21 -3.03 11.16
C LYS A 22 -6.66 -4.45 11.13
N ASN A 23 -5.78 -4.78 10.18
CA ASN A 23 -5.37 -6.16 9.91
C ASN A 23 -3.89 -6.44 10.16
N GLN A 24 -3.07 -5.42 10.37
CA GLN A 24 -1.60 -5.54 10.42
C GLN A 24 -1.06 -6.57 11.41
N ASN A 25 -1.76 -6.79 12.53
CA ASN A 25 -1.35 -7.75 13.56
C ASN A 25 -1.42 -9.23 13.11
N ARG A 26 -2.07 -9.51 11.97
CA ARG A 26 -2.16 -10.86 11.38
C ARG A 26 -0.96 -11.20 10.51
N PHE A 27 -0.12 -10.22 10.17
CA PHE A 27 0.93 -10.36 9.16
C PHE A 27 2.29 -9.98 9.72
N ASN A 28 3.30 -10.76 9.36
CA ASN A 28 4.69 -10.53 9.74
C ASN A 28 5.30 -9.38 8.92
N ARG A 29 4.90 -9.22 7.65
CA ARG A 29 5.37 -8.16 6.76
C ARG A 29 4.25 -7.62 5.91
N ILE A 30 4.22 -6.32 5.73
CA ILE A 30 3.19 -5.62 4.95
C ILE A 30 3.88 -4.78 3.91
N TYR A 31 3.39 -4.79 2.68
CA TYR A 31 3.89 -3.97 1.59
C TYR A 31 2.78 -3.04 1.14
N ILE A 32 3.04 -1.73 1.17
CA ILE A 32 2.16 -0.70 0.62
C ILE A 32 2.89 -0.04 -0.52
N THR A 33 2.32 -0.19 -1.72
CA THR A 33 2.86 0.44 -2.93
C THR A 33 3.10 1.94 -2.80
N ASP A 34 4.22 2.39 -3.37
CA ASP A 34 4.59 3.79 -3.57
C ASP A 34 4.29 4.29 -5.01
N TYR A 35 3.48 3.55 -5.76
CA TYR A 35 3.20 3.85 -7.17
C TYR A 35 2.57 5.23 -7.40
N TYR A 36 1.57 5.60 -6.59
CA TYR A 36 0.88 6.88 -6.78
C TYR A 36 1.67 8.05 -6.17
N GLN A 37 2.21 7.91 -4.96
CA GLN A 37 3.00 8.92 -4.26
C GLN A 37 3.75 8.29 -3.07
N GLN A 38 4.02 9.05 -2.00
CA GLN A 38 4.68 8.63 -0.77
C GLN A 38 3.65 8.06 0.24
N PRO A 39 3.39 6.73 0.26
CA PRO A 39 2.36 6.11 1.09
C PRO A 39 2.61 6.26 2.60
N TYR A 40 3.87 6.38 3.02
CA TYR A 40 4.22 6.50 4.43
C TYR A 40 3.59 7.75 5.07
N ILE A 41 3.46 8.85 4.32
CA ILE A 41 2.81 10.08 4.81
C ILE A 41 1.34 9.80 5.17
N TYR A 42 0.64 9.06 4.30
CA TYR A 42 -0.75 8.66 4.55
C TYR A 42 -0.87 7.67 5.71
N TYR A 43 0.09 6.75 5.82
CA TYR A 43 0.17 5.85 6.97
C TYR A 43 0.30 6.64 8.27
N LEU A 44 1.27 7.55 8.37
CA LEU A 44 1.48 8.40 9.54
C LEU A 44 0.22 9.20 9.90
N PHE A 45 -0.39 9.83 8.90
CA PHE A 45 -1.56 10.68 9.10
C PHE A 45 -2.78 9.90 9.57
N TYR A 46 -3.17 8.83 8.88
CA TYR A 46 -4.41 8.10 9.20
C TYR A 46 -4.27 7.13 10.39
N SER A 47 -3.06 6.65 10.68
CA SER A 47 -2.81 5.88 11.90
C SER A 47 -2.65 6.74 13.15
N GLN A 48 -2.56 8.07 12.98
CA GLN A 48 -2.18 9.00 14.05
C GLN A 48 -0.87 8.55 14.71
N TYR A 49 0.10 8.20 13.89
CA TYR A 49 1.33 7.56 14.34
C TYR A 49 2.09 8.48 15.31
N PRO A 50 2.52 7.99 16.49
CA PRO A 50 3.20 8.83 17.47
C PRO A 50 4.48 9.44 16.88
N PRO A 51 4.65 10.79 16.90
CA PRO A 51 5.83 11.44 16.34
C PRO A 51 7.14 10.94 16.95
N GLN A 52 7.14 10.64 18.26
CA GLN A 52 8.31 10.11 18.97
C GLN A 52 8.74 8.74 18.43
N LYS A 53 7.78 7.87 18.09
CA LYS A 53 8.09 6.58 17.47
C LYS A 53 8.60 6.75 16.04
N TYR A 54 7.99 7.66 15.28
CA TYR A 54 8.41 7.92 13.91
C TYR A 54 9.85 8.44 13.87
N GLN A 55 10.19 9.41 14.71
CA GLN A 55 11.53 10.00 14.77
C GLN A 55 12.63 8.98 15.11
N GLN A 56 12.30 7.91 15.85
CA GLN A 56 13.25 6.82 16.18
C GLN A 56 13.52 5.88 15.00
N GLN A 57 12.59 5.78 14.05
CA GLN A 57 12.64 4.84 12.93
C GLN A 57 12.95 5.50 11.59
N ALA A 58 12.60 6.78 11.44
CA ALA A 58 12.70 7.52 10.20
C ALA A 58 14.17 7.58 9.73
N LYS A 59 14.44 6.88 8.63
CA LYS A 59 15.66 7.01 7.85
C LYS A 59 15.27 7.62 6.52
N LEU A 60 15.55 8.91 6.36
CA LEU A 60 15.28 9.62 5.13
C LEU A 60 16.33 9.21 4.10
N GLU A 61 15.89 8.64 2.99
CA GLU A 61 16.76 8.47 1.83
C GLU A 61 16.78 9.78 1.05
N ASP A 62 17.99 10.31 0.79
CA ASP A 62 18.27 11.61 0.16
C ASP A 62 17.81 11.73 -1.31
N ALA A 63 17.11 10.73 -1.85
CA ALA A 63 16.69 10.70 -3.26
C ALA A 63 15.44 11.55 -3.56
N SER A 64 14.84 12.22 -2.57
CA SER A 64 13.64 13.05 -2.72
C SER A 64 13.93 14.48 -2.26
N LEU A 65 13.81 15.45 -3.16
CA LEU A 65 14.15 16.87 -2.97
C LEU A 65 13.30 17.61 -1.91
N ASP A 66 12.24 16.99 -1.38
CA ASP A 66 11.23 17.71 -0.58
C ASP A 66 11.05 17.12 0.83
N THR A 67 10.57 15.87 0.94
CA THR A 67 10.21 15.24 2.24
C THR A 67 11.09 14.05 2.61
N GLY A 68 12.12 13.75 1.82
CA GLY A 68 12.84 12.48 1.88
C GLY A 68 11.94 11.29 1.49
N LYS A 69 12.48 10.07 1.49
CA LYS A 69 11.70 8.84 1.39
C LYS A 69 11.92 7.98 2.63
N VAL A 70 10.84 7.46 3.21
CA VAL A 70 10.89 6.48 4.29
C VAL A 70 10.41 5.15 3.75
N LYS A 71 11.31 4.16 3.71
CA LYS A 71 10.99 2.82 3.19
C LYS A 71 10.28 1.93 4.20
N ILE A 72 10.54 2.11 5.49
CA ILE A 72 10.08 1.17 6.53
C ILE A 72 9.61 1.93 7.76
N ILE A 73 8.43 1.57 8.25
CA ILE A 73 7.96 1.89 9.61
C ILE A 73 7.37 0.60 10.19
N ASP A 74 7.80 0.23 11.39
CA ASP A 74 7.44 -1.04 12.04
C ASP A 74 7.71 -2.25 11.12
N ASN A 75 6.67 -3.02 10.77
CA ASN A 75 6.73 -4.14 9.83
C ASN A 75 6.18 -3.80 8.44
N ILE A 76 5.98 -2.51 8.14
CA ILE A 76 5.39 -2.01 6.89
C ILE A 76 6.49 -1.47 5.99
N GLN A 77 6.56 -2.02 4.79
CA GLN A 77 7.41 -1.62 3.68
C GLN A 77 6.61 -0.71 2.75
N PHE A 78 7.16 0.45 2.41
CA PHE A 78 6.55 1.45 1.54
C PHE A 78 7.18 1.39 0.14
N GLU A 79 6.96 0.27 -0.53
CA GLU A 79 7.47 -0.01 -1.88
C GLU A 79 6.55 -0.97 -2.64
N THR A 80 6.60 -0.90 -3.97
CA THR A 80 5.98 -1.90 -4.85
C THR A 80 6.58 -3.29 -4.64
N ALA A 81 5.78 -4.22 -4.10
CA ALA A 81 6.14 -5.63 -4.05
C ALA A 81 5.80 -6.36 -5.35
N GLN A 82 6.59 -7.39 -5.68
CA GLN A 82 6.22 -8.36 -6.71
C GLN A 82 5.14 -9.30 -6.19
N PHE A 83 4.07 -9.52 -6.96
CA PHE A 83 2.94 -10.35 -6.56
C PHE A 83 3.36 -11.79 -6.24
N ASN A 84 4.23 -12.37 -7.07
CA ASN A 84 4.75 -13.71 -6.80
C ASN A 84 5.48 -13.79 -5.46
N PHE A 85 6.22 -12.74 -5.07
CA PHE A 85 6.86 -12.69 -3.77
C PHE A 85 5.83 -12.73 -2.64
N ILE A 86 4.77 -11.90 -2.71
CA ILE A 86 3.69 -11.91 -1.70
C ILE A 86 2.99 -13.27 -1.66
N LYS A 87 2.66 -13.85 -2.83
CA LYS A 87 2.02 -15.16 -2.96
C LYS A 87 2.85 -16.31 -2.36
N ASP A 88 4.16 -16.26 -2.52
CA ASP A 88 5.06 -17.35 -2.11
C ASP A 88 5.51 -17.24 -0.64
N HIS A 89 5.28 -16.10 0.02
CA HIS A 89 5.69 -15.85 1.41
C HIS A 89 4.48 -15.67 2.33
N LYS A 90 4.24 -16.66 3.20
CA LYS A 90 3.19 -16.62 4.22
C LYS A 90 3.44 -15.53 5.27
N GLY A 91 2.37 -15.14 5.96
CA GLY A 91 2.34 -14.01 6.86
C GLY A 91 2.60 -12.67 6.17
N THR A 92 2.26 -12.53 4.88
CA THR A 92 2.43 -11.27 4.15
C THR A 92 1.09 -10.66 3.69
N LEU A 93 1.05 -9.34 3.68
CA LEU A 93 -0.04 -8.55 3.11
C LEU A 93 0.55 -7.62 2.05
N GLY A 94 0.03 -7.68 0.82
CA GLY A 94 0.38 -6.74 -0.25
C GLY A 94 -0.78 -5.79 -0.55
N ILE A 95 -0.50 -4.50 -0.58
CA ILE A 95 -1.41 -3.45 -1.05
C ILE A 95 -0.88 -2.94 -2.39
N PHE A 96 -1.63 -3.23 -3.46
CA PHE A 96 -1.27 -2.93 -4.84
C PHE A 96 -2.15 -1.82 -5.40
N SER A 97 -1.59 -0.94 -6.23
CA SER A 97 -2.36 0.00 -7.05
C SER A 97 -3.00 -0.72 -8.24
N GLN A 98 -4.01 -0.10 -8.86
CA GLN A 98 -4.62 -0.62 -10.08
C GLN A 98 -3.60 -0.84 -11.20
N GLU A 99 -2.63 0.06 -11.34
CA GLU A 99 -1.62 0.01 -12.37
C GLU A 99 -0.64 -1.13 -12.12
N GLU A 100 -0.35 -1.46 -10.86
CA GLU A 100 0.44 -2.65 -10.54
C GLU A 100 -0.31 -3.95 -10.80
N ILE A 101 -1.63 -3.98 -10.55
CA ILE A 101 -2.47 -5.11 -10.97
C ILE A 101 -2.24 -5.41 -12.46
N TYR A 102 -2.32 -4.39 -13.31
CA TYR A 102 -2.12 -4.55 -14.76
C TYR A 102 -0.67 -4.79 -15.16
N ARG A 103 0.29 -4.03 -14.61
CA ARG A 103 1.72 -4.12 -14.97
C ARG A 103 2.32 -5.47 -14.62
N GLN A 104 1.84 -6.10 -13.55
CA GLN A 104 2.27 -7.44 -13.14
C GLN A 104 1.41 -8.55 -13.75
N GLY A 105 0.43 -8.20 -14.59
CA GLY A 105 -0.51 -9.13 -15.24
C GLY A 105 -1.32 -9.93 -14.22
N ILE A 106 -1.62 -9.35 -13.06
CA ILE A 106 -2.35 -10.01 -11.97
C ILE A 106 -3.80 -10.22 -12.38
N ASP A 107 -4.40 -9.25 -13.07
CA ASP A 107 -5.78 -9.32 -13.60
C ASP A 107 -6.04 -10.51 -14.53
N GLN A 108 -4.99 -11.08 -15.11
CA GLN A 108 -5.03 -12.24 -16.00
C GLN A 108 -4.82 -13.57 -15.25
N LYS A 109 -4.55 -13.52 -13.95
CA LYS A 109 -4.27 -14.69 -13.11
C LYS A 109 -5.53 -15.13 -12.33
N PRO A 110 -5.72 -16.44 -12.10
CA PRO A 110 -6.82 -16.94 -11.27
C PRO A 110 -6.87 -16.33 -9.86
N GLU A 111 -5.70 -16.03 -9.30
CA GLU A 111 -5.53 -15.45 -7.97
C GLU A 111 -6.13 -14.04 -7.86
N PHE A 112 -6.39 -13.33 -8.96
CA PHE A 112 -7.02 -12.02 -8.92
C PHE A 112 -8.39 -12.05 -8.21
N SER A 113 -9.10 -13.16 -8.29
CA SER A 113 -10.37 -13.38 -7.58
C SER A 113 -10.24 -13.29 -6.06
N GLN A 114 -9.04 -13.45 -5.50
CA GLN A 114 -8.73 -13.37 -4.07
C GLN A 114 -8.39 -11.94 -3.64
N PHE A 115 -8.20 -10.99 -4.57
CA PHE A 115 -7.88 -9.62 -4.23
C PHE A 115 -9.10 -8.87 -3.70
N ILE A 116 -8.89 -8.15 -2.60
CA ILE A 116 -9.92 -7.36 -1.95
C ILE A 116 -9.82 -5.92 -2.47
N ARG A 117 -10.89 -5.42 -3.07
CA ARG A 117 -11.00 -4.02 -3.53
C ARG A 117 -11.13 -3.09 -2.32
N LEU A 118 -10.14 -2.23 -2.09
CA LEU A 118 -10.10 -1.34 -0.93
C LEU A 118 -10.80 0.00 -1.19
N SER A 119 -10.76 0.49 -2.43
CA SER A 119 -11.19 1.83 -2.83
C SER A 119 -11.86 1.80 -4.21
N PRO A 120 -13.04 1.16 -4.32
CA PRO A 120 -13.70 0.94 -5.59
C PRO A 120 -14.15 2.25 -6.26
N ILE A 121 -13.93 2.34 -7.57
CA ILE A 121 -14.44 3.38 -8.47
C ILE A 121 -15.05 2.68 -9.68
N GLY A 122 -16.39 2.61 -9.74
CA GLY A 122 -17.07 1.82 -10.75
C GLY A 122 -16.66 0.34 -10.68
N ASN A 123 -16.10 -0.19 -11.77
CA ASN A 123 -15.69 -1.60 -11.85
C ASN A 123 -14.24 -1.85 -11.41
N ILE A 124 -13.46 -0.79 -11.19
CA ILE A 124 -12.06 -0.88 -10.75
C ILE A 124 -11.95 -0.46 -9.28
N SER A 125 -10.75 -0.58 -8.70
CA SER A 125 -10.40 -0.04 -7.39
C SER A 125 -9.07 0.67 -7.50
N THR A 126 -8.82 1.72 -6.72
CA THR A 126 -7.50 2.38 -6.78
C THR A 126 -6.43 1.56 -6.05
N PHE A 127 -6.83 0.85 -5.00
CA PHE A 127 -6.00 -0.11 -4.30
C PHE A 127 -6.69 -1.46 -4.14
N TYR A 128 -5.89 -2.52 -4.14
CA TYR A 128 -6.30 -3.87 -3.83
C TYR A 128 -5.40 -4.45 -2.75
N ALA A 129 -5.98 -5.25 -1.85
CA ALA A 129 -5.22 -6.06 -0.90
C ALA A 129 -5.17 -7.52 -1.37
N TYR A 130 -4.01 -8.14 -1.20
CA TYR A 130 -3.85 -9.58 -1.25
C TYR A 130 -3.27 -10.07 0.07
N GLU A 131 -4.00 -10.96 0.73
CA GLU A 131 -3.60 -11.56 2.01
C GLU A 131 -3.00 -12.94 1.77
N ASN A 132 -1.81 -13.17 2.31
CA ASN A 132 -1.21 -14.49 2.40
C ASN A 132 -0.88 -14.80 3.87
N PRO A 133 -1.89 -15.11 4.71
CA PRO A 133 -1.72 -15.33 6.14
C PRO A 133 -0.83 -16.53 6.48
#